data_AF-A0A1E1WX40-F1
#
_entry.id   AF-A0A1E1WX40-F1
#
_cell.length_a   1.000
_cell.length_b   1.000
_cell.length_c   1.000
_cell.angle_alpha   90.00
_cell.angle_beta   90.00
_cell.angle_gamma   90.00
#
_symmetry.space_group_name_H-M   'P 1'
#
loop_
_entity.id
_entity.type
_entity.pdbx_description
1 polymer ?
#
loop_
_entity_poly.entity_id
_entity_poly.type
_entity_poly.pdbx_seq_one_letter_code
_entity_poly.pdbx_strand_id
1 'polypeptide(L)'
;HRSLSGCPRATQAMKKAKMAADDPKPQPEPGPLVAGMPGMPPGMDNDADIRALEEEILELQEYNAKVESEMIRLRTDITQMEQQIRMTERDNQALSQRAGSLNEYYDSLKHNFISLLDRIPQLEEKPTPDNFDCYLSRLQALCVDSTTHRPPGAGPNGSSPPNDSNRALFTSVRQALHDFTLPLQQPSGWIRS
;
A
#
# COMPACT_ATOMS: atom_id res chain seq x y z
N HIS A 1 -9.54 26.54 -22.02
CA HIS A 1 -8.46 25.80 -22.70
C HIS A 1 -8.10 24.55 -21.89
N ARG A 2 -8.46 23.36 -22.38
CA ARG A 2 -7.98 22.06 -21.85
C ARG A 2 -7.60 21.22 -23.07
N SER A 3 -6.30 21.08 -23.32
CA SER A 3 -5.79 20.39 -24.50
C SER A 3 -6.04 18.89 -24.37
N LEU A 4 -6.88 18.36 -25.27
CA LEU A 4 -7.01 16.96 -25.58
C LEU A 4 -5.86 16.56 -26.50
N SER A 5 -4.74 16.09 -25.94
CA SER A 5 -3.71 15.38 -26.70
C SER A 5 -4.12 13.92 -26.81
N GLY A 6 -4.78 13.60 -27.92
CA GLY A 6 -5.06 12.23 -28.31
C GLY A 6 -3.82 11.51 -28.82
N CYS A 7 -3.76 10.21 -28.56
CA CYS A 7 -3.07 9.27 -29.44
C CYS A 7 -4.12 8.24 -29.91
N PRO A 8 -4.25 8.00 -31.22
CA PRO A 8 -5.24 7.07 -31.75
C PRO A 8 -4.82 5.62 -31.44
N ARG A 9 -5.81 4.79 -31.06
CA ARG A 9 -5.67 3.32 -31.04
C ARG A 9 -5.36 2.87 -32.46
N ALA A 10 -4.11 2.50 -32.71
CA ALA A 10 -3.75 1.76 -33.93
C ALA A 10 -4.35 0.35 -33.83
N THR A 11 -5.49 0.17 -34.50
CA THR A 11 -5.90 -1.16 -34.96
C THR A 11 -4.99 -1.55 -36.11
N GLN A 12 -4.04 -2.45 -35.87
CA GLN A 12 -3.59 -3.36 -36.91
C GLN A 12 -4.03 -4.77 -36.54
N ALA A 13 -4.84 -5.33 -37.42
CA ALA A 13 -5.27 -6.71 -37.42
C ALA A 13 -4.04 -7.61 -37.35
N MET A 14 -3.82 -8.24 -36.19
CA MET A 14 -3.06 -9.48 -36.16
C MET A 14 -3.96 -10.51 -36.84
N LYS A 15 -3.74 -10.70 -38.14
CA LYS A 15 -4.14 -11.92 -38.84
C LYS A 15 -3.71 -13.07 -37.94
N LYS A 16 -4.70 -13.88 -37.52
CA LYS A 16 -4.50 -15.23 -36.97
C LYS A 16 -3.52 -15.97 -37.89
N ALA A 17 -2.25 -15.96 -37.54
CA ALA A 17 -1.32 -16.94 -38.04
C ALA A 17 -1.77 -18.25 -37.40
N LYS A 18 -2.42 -19.06 -38.24
CA LYS A 18 -2.72 -20.46 -37.98
C LYS A 18 -1.46 -21.08 -37.39
N MET A 19 -1.55 -21.59 -36.16
CA MET A 19 -0.58 -22.54 -35.63
C MET A 19 -0.57 -23.71 -36.63
N ALA A 20 0.38 -23.69 -37.56
CA ALA A 20 0.77 -24.88 -38.29
C ALA A 20 1.53 -25.71 -37.26
N ALA A 21 0.79 -26.63 -36.66
CA ALA A 21 1.38 -27.76 -35.99
C ALA A 21 2.31 -28.47 -36.99
N ASP A 22 3.54 -28.69 -36.54
CA ASP A 22 4.28 -29.94 -36.77
C ASP A 22 4.47 -30.35 -38.24
N ASP A 23 5.50 -29.80 -38.89
CA ASP A 23 6.54 -30.52 -39.66
C ASP A 23 7.53 -29.46 -40.21
N PRO A 24 8.85 -29.64 -40.03
CA PRO A 24 9.56 -30.52 -40.94
C PRO A 24 10.59 -31.40 -40.21
N LYS A 25 10.45 -32.72 -40.32
CA LYS A 25 11.63 -33.56 -40.50
C LYS A 25 12.30 -33.13 -41.81
N PRO A 26 13.56 -32.65 -41.82
CA PRO A 26 14.36 -32.82 -43.01
C PRO A 26 14.66 -34.32 -43.07
N GLN A 27 13.94 -35.03 -43.93
CA GLN A 27 14.42 -36.32 -44.41
C GLN A 27 15.83 -36.09 -44.98
N PRO A 28 16.84 -36.90 -44.62
CA PRO A 28 18.07 -36.90 -45.37
C PRO A 28 17.75 -37.60 -46.70
N GLU A 29 17.33 -36.82 -47.69
CA GLU A 29 17.38 -37.24 -49.09
C GLU A 29 18.85 -37.60 -49.40
N PRO A 30 19.17 -38.84 -49.83
CA PRO A 30 20.50 -39.15 -50.31
C PRO A 30 20.67 -38.50 -51.69
N GLY A 31 21.07 -37.23 -51.72
CA GLY A 31 21.50 -36.54 -52.93
C GLY A 31 22.69 -37.27 -53.56
N PRO A 32 22.82 -37.26 -54.90
CA PRO A 32 23.72 -38.16 -55.62
C PRO A 32 25.17 -37.91 -55.20
N LEU A 33 25.84 -39.01 -54.82
CA LEU A 33 27.27 -39.11 -54.59
C LEU A 33 28.00 -38.41 -55.75
N VAL A 34 28.59 -37.24 -55.46
CA VAL A 34 29.52 -36.58 -56.39
C VAL A 34 30.78 -37.43 -56.43
N ALA A 35 30.74 -38.40 -57.35
CA ALA A 35 31.88 -39.20 -57.72
C ALA A 35 32.96 -38.30 -58.34
N GLY A 36 34.09 -38.19 -57.64
CA GLY A 36 35.41 -38.05 -58.24
C GLY A 36 35.72 -36.76 -58.99
N MET A 37 36.09 -35.69 -58.27
CA MET A 37 37.07 -34.73 -58.79
C MET A 37 38.48 -35.32 -58.61
N PRO A 38 39.23 -35.60 -59.69
CA PRO A 38 40.58 -36.14 -59.57
C PRO A 38 41.54 -35.03 -59.15
N GLY A 39 41.96 -35.03 -57.88
CA GLY A 39 43.01 -34.12 -57.39
C GLY A 39 42.88 -33.62 -55.95
N MET A 40 41.83 -33.96 -55.20
CA MET A 40 41.72 -33.57 -53.79
C MET A 40 42.38 -34.62 -52.88
N PRO A 41 43.28 -34.25 -51.95
CA PRO A 41 43.80 -35.18 -50.94
C PRO A 41 42.66 -35.69 -50.03
N PRO A 42 42.81 -36.85 -49.37
CA PRO A 42 41.71 -37.58 -48.75
C PRO A 42 41.04 -36.74 -47.65
N GLY A 43 39.71 -36.68 -47.67
CA GLY A 43 38.84 -35.86 -46.82
C GLY A 43 38.79 -36.25 -45.34
N MET A 44 39.95 -36.31 -44.68
CA MET A 44 40.05 -36.57 -43.25
C MET A 44 39.94 -35.30 -42.40
N ASP A 45 40.41 -34.15 -42.89
CA ASP A 45 40.31 -32.88 -42.16
C ASP A 45 38.87 -32.35 -42.17
N ASN A 46 38.17 -32.45 -43.31
CA ASN A 46 36.80 -31.95 -43.46
C ASN A 46 35.80 -32.70 -42.55
N ASP A 47 35.98 -34.00 -42.33
CA ASP A 47 35.13 -34.78 -41.42
C ASP A 47 35.42 -34.49 -39.94
N ALA A 48 36.65 -34.12 -39.60
CA ALA A 48 36.99 -33.70 -38.24
C ALA A 48 36.43 -32.30 -37.94
N ASP A 49 36.54 -31.39 -38.91
CA ASP A 49 35.98 -30.04 -38.83
C ASP A 49 34.46 -30.07 -38.74
N ILE A 50 33.79 -30.93 -39.53
CA ILE A 50 32.33 -31.13 -39.44
C ILE A 50 31.92 -31.60 -38.04
N ARG A 51 32.60 -32.60 -37.46
CA ARG A 51 32.30 -33.09 -36.11
C ARG A 51 32.53 -32.01 -35.03
N ALA A 52 33.57 -31.20 -35.18
CA ALA A 52 33.83 -30.10 -34.25
C ALA A 52 32.74 -29.02 -34.30
N LEU A 53 32.26 -28.68 -35.50
CA LEU A 53 31.14 -27.76 -35.67
C LEU A 53 29.83 -28.34 -35.12
N GLU A 54 29.59 -29.64 -35.26
CA GLU A 54 28.44 -30.31 -34.66
C GLU A 54 28.47 -30.21 -33.13
N GLU A 55 29.63 -30.42 -32.51
CA GLU A 55 29.83 -30.26 -31.06
C GLU A 55 29.60 -28.80 -30.62
N GLU A 56 30.15 -27.82 -31.34
CA GLU A 56 29.91 -26.39 -31.05
C GLU A 56 28.42 -26.02 -31.18
N ILE A 57 27.72 -26.54 -32.20
CA ILE A 57 26.27 -26.34 -32.35
C ILE A 57 25.52 -26.90 -31.15
N LEU A 58 25.89 -28.09 -30.65
CA LEU A 58 25.25 -28.69 -29.48
C LEU A 58 25.50 -27.88 -28.21
N GLU A 59 26.73 -27.43 -27.98
CA GLU A 59 27.06 -26.55 -26.83
C GLU A 59 26.30 -25.23 -26.89
N LEU A 60 26.22 -24.60 -28.06
CA LEU A 60 25.45 -23.38 -28.28
C LEU A 60 23.95 -23.59 -28.06
N GLN A 61 23.41 -24.74 -28.46
CA GLN A 61 22.00 -25.09 -28.21
C GLN A 61 21.72 -25.28 -26.73
N GLU A 62 22.59 -25.96 -25.98
CA GLU A 62 22.46 -26.11 -24.53
C GLU A 62 22.53 -24.75 -23.82
N TYR A 63 23.48 -23.92 -24.21
CA TYR A 63 23.62 -22.57 -23.65
C TYR A 63 22.39 -21.70 -23.95
N ASN A 64 21.88 -21.72 -25.19
CA ASN A 64 20.66 -20.99 -25.55
C ASN A 64 19.46 -21.48 -24.74
N ALA A 65 19.26 -22.80 -24.61
CA ALA A 65 18.17 -23.35 -23.81
C ALA A 65 18.24 -22.90 -22.35
N LYS A 66 19.46 -22.82 -21.78
CA LYS A 66 19.68 -22.29 -20.43
C LYS A 66 19.31 -20.81 -20.32
N VAL A 67 19.77 -19.98 -21.26
CA VAL A 67 19.46 -18.53 -21.27
C VAL A 67 17.96 -18.30 -21.45
N GLU A 68 17.30 -19.05 -22.33
CA GLU A 68 15.85 -18.98 -22.53
C GLU A 68 15.08 -19.33 -21.25
N SER A 69 15.51 -20.38 -20.54
CA SER A 69 14.92 -20.77 -19.25
C SER A 69 15.05 -19.65 -18.21
N GLU A 70 16.24 -19.07 -18.08
CA GLU A 70 16.49 -17.94 -17.17
C GLU A 70 15.65 -16.71 -17.54
N MET A 71 15.49 -16.44 -18.84
CA MET A 71 14.68 -15.33 -19.34
C MET A 71 13.19 -15.53 -18.99
N ILE A 72 12.67 -16.75 -19.11
CA ILE A 72 11.30 -17.10 -18.70
C ILE A 72 11.12 -16.90 -17.19
N ARG A 73 12.10 -17.32 -16.37
CA ARG A 73 12.06 -17.11 -14.91
C ARG A 73 12.01 -15.62 -14.58
N LEU A 74 12.92 -14.83 -15.14
CA LEU A 74 12.96 -13.38 -14.92
C LEU A 74 11.64 -12.69 -15.33
N ARG A 75 11.04 -13.09 -16.45
CA ARG A 75 9.72 -12.55 -16.86
C ARG A 75 8.61 -12.89 -15.88
N THR A 76 8.66 -14.08 -15.29
CA THR A 76 7.71 -14.51 -14.26
C THR A 76 7.87 -13.69 -13.00
N ASP A 77 9.11 -13.52 -12.54
CA ASP A 77 9.45 -12.71 -11.36
C ASP A 77 9.02 -11.25 -11.54
N ILE A 78 9.29 -10.65 -12.73
CA ILE A 78 8.83 -9.30 -13.07
C ILE A 78 7.30 -9.21 -12.97
N THR A 79 6.58 -10.16 -13.55
CA THR A 79 5.10 -10.15 -13.53
C THR A 79 4.55 -10.26 -12.10
N GLN A 80 5.18 -11.09 -11.27
CA GLN A 80 4.82 -11.25 -9.86
C GLN A 80 5.09 -9.97 -9.06
N MET A 81 6.26 -9.34 -9.23
CA MET A 81 6.60 -8.08 -8.57
C MET A 81 5.63 -6.96 -8.99
N GLU A 82 5.27 -6.86 -10.27
CA GLU A 82 4.28 -5.90 -10.73
C GLU A 82 2.91 -6.12 -10.09
N GLN A 83 2.47 -7.37 -9.94
CA GLN A 83 1.22 -7.69 -9.25
C GLN A 83 1.28 -7.29 -7.78
N GLN A 84 2.41 -7.56 -7.11
CA GLN A 84 2.61 -7.18 -5.72
C GLN A 84 2.55 -5.66 -5.54
N ILE A 85 3.23 -4.89 -6.40
CA ILE A 85 3.16 -3.42 -6.39
C ILE A 85 1.73 -2.94 -6.53
N ARG A 86 0.98 -3.45 -7.53
CA ARG A 86 -0.45 -3.11 -7.72
C ARG A 86 -1.32 -3.44 -6.52
N MET A 87 -0.97 -4.46 -5.73
CA MET A 87 -1.69 -4.81 -4.50
C MET A 87 -1.35 -3.83 -3.39
N THR A 88 -0.07 -3.59 -3.14
CA THR A 88 0.40 -2.61 -2.14
C THR A 88 -0.12 -1.19 -2.40
N GLU A 89 -0.22 -0.77 -3.66
CA GLU A 89 -0.83 0.51 -4.03
C GLU A 89 -2.30 0.60 -3.63
N ARG A 90 -3.09 -0.48 -3.82
CA ARG A 90 -4.49 -0.52 -3.37
C ARG A 90 -4.59 -0.48 -1.85
N ASP A 91 -3.74 -1.22 -1.16
CA ASP A 91 -3.72 -1.24 0.31
C ASP A 91 -3.36 0.14 0.88
N ASN A 92 -2.38 0.82 0.26
CA ASN A 92 -2.02 2.20 0.62
C ASN A 92 -3.17 3.18 0.37
N GLN A 93 -3.90 3.04 -0.73
CA GLN A 93 -5.10 3.86 -0.99
C GLN A 93 -6.17 3.61 0.06
N ALA A 94 -6.45 2.35 0.42
CA ALA A 94 -7.41 1.99 1.46
C ALA A 94 -6.98 2.51 2.85
N LEU A 95 -5.67 2.49 3.15
CA LEU A 95 -5.13 3.05 4.38
C LEU A 95 -5.30 4.58 4.40
N SER A 96 -4.99 5.26 3.30
CA SER A 96 -5.16 6.71 3.19
C SER A 96 -6.62 7.13 3.32
N GLN A 97 -7.57 6.36 2.77
CA GLN A 97 -9.00 6.60 2.94
C GLN A 97 -9.41 6.46 4.41
N ARG A 98 -8.99 5.37 5.08
CA ARG A 98 -9.25 5.18 6.51
C ARG A 98 -8.66 6.30 7.37
N ALA A 99 -7.44 6.74 7.06
CA ALA A 99 -6.81 7.86 7.76
C ALA A 99 -7.59 9.17 7.57
N GLY A 100 -8.07 9.44 6.36
CA GLY A 100 -8.94 10.59 6.07
C GLY A 100 -10.24 10.55 6.87
N SER A 101 -10.96 9.42 6.87
CA SER A 101 -12.19 9.26 7.65
C SER A 101 -11.97 9.38 9.17
N LEU A 102 -10.83 8.91 9.68
CA LEU A 102 -10.47 9.08 11.09
C LEU A 102 -10.22 10.55 11.42
N ASN A 103 -9.56 11.30 10.54
CA ASN A 103 -9.36 12.74 10.71
C ASN A 103 -10.69 13.49 10.74
N GLU A 104 -11.61 13.20 9.82
CA GLU A 104 -12.96 13.78 9.80
C GLU A 104 -13.74 13.48 11.09
N TYR A 105 -13.62 12.26 11.61
CA TYR A 105 -14.22 11.87 12.89
C TYR A 105 -13.62 12.65 14.06
N TYR A 106 -12.28 12.78 14.09
CA TYR A 106 -11.59 13.56 15.11
C TYR A 106 -12.00 15.03 15.07
N ASP A 107 -12.08 15.64 13.89
CA ASP A 107 -12.53 17.03 13.72
C ASP A 107 -13.97 17.21 14.18
N SER A 108 -14.85 16.25 13.86
CA SER A 108 -16.24 16.24 14.32
C SER A 108 -16.32 16.13 15.86
N LEU A 109 -15.51 15.26 16.46
CA LEU A 109 -15.44 15.09 17.91
C LEU A 109 -14.92 16.35 18.60
N LYS A 110 -13.84 16.94 18.07
CA LYS A 110 -13.27 18.21 18.52
C LYS A 110 -14.28 19.34 18.45
N HIS A 111 -15.00 19.47 17.33
CA HIS A 111 -16.05 20.47 17.17
C HIS A 111 -17.19 20.29 18.18
N ASN A 112 -17.64 19.04 18.40
CA ASN A 112 -18.65 18.72 19.41
C ASN A 112 -18.18 19.08 20.82
N PHE A 113 -16.93 18.78 21.17
CA PHE A 113 -16.36 19.10 22.47
C PHE A 113 -16.23 20.61 22.69
N ILE A 114 -15.76 21.36 21.68
CA ILE A 114 -15.74 22.82 21.72
C ILE A 114 -17.16 23.36 21.94
N SER A 115 -18.14 22.90 21.16
CA SER A 115 -19.54 23.30 21.27
C SER A 115 -20.15 23.00 22.65
N LEU A 116 -19.73 21.90 23.27
CA LEU A 116 -20.14 21.55 24.62
C LEU A 116 -19.58 22.49 25.68
N LEU A 117 -18.28 22.74 25.61
CA LEU A 117 -17.61 23.59 26.57
C LEU A 117 -18.03 25.06 26.41
N ASP A 118 -18.32 25.53 25.19
CA ASP A 118 -18.79 26.89 24.95
C ASP A 118 -20.10 27.23 25.70
N ARG A 119 -20.91 26.21 26.03
CA ARG A 119 -22.15 26.35 26.81
C ARG A 119 -21.93 26.49 28.32
N ILE A 120 -20.69 26.33 28.80
CA ILE A 120 -20.36 26.43 30.23
C ILE A 120 -19.89 27.87 30.51
N PRO A 121 -20.72 28.72 31.12
CA PRO A 121 -20.40 30.14 31.34
C PRO A 121 -19.28 30.37 32.37
N GLN A 122 -18.94 29.35 33.16
CA GLN A 122 -17.91 29.44 34.20
C GLN A 122 -16.48 29.22 33.67
N LEU A 123 -16.32 28.97 32.37
CA LEU A 123 -15.01 28.85 31.73
C LEU A 123 -14.46 30.23 31.38
N GLU A 124 -13.37 30.62 32.06
CA GLU A 124 -12.69 31.90 31.81
C GLU A 124 -12.12 31.99 30.39
N GLU A 125 -11.57 30.87 29.88
CA GLU A 125 -11.11 30.76 28.51
C GLU A 125 -12.00 29.79 27.73
N LYS A 126 -12.48 30.23 26.56
CA LYS A 126 -13.27 29.40 25.67
C LYS A 126 -12.37 28.60 24.73
N PRO A 127 -12.62 27.30 24.56
CA PRO A 127 -11.86 26.50 23.61
C PRO A 127 -12.18 26.94 22.18
N THR A 128 -11.14 27.05 21.36
CA THR A 128 -11.19 27.33 19.93
C THR A 128 -10.49 26.19 19.18
N PRO A 129 -10.69 26.05 17.87
CA PRO A 129 -9.98 25.05 17.09
C PRO A 129 -8.46 25.15 17.19
N ASP A 130 -7.91 26.37 17.33
CA ASP A 130 -6.47 26.62 17.33
C ASP A 130 -5.82 26.36 18.70
N ASN A 131 -6.56 26.55 19.80
CA ASN A 131 -6.02 26.34 21.16
C ASN A 131 -6.43 24.99 21.78
N PHE A 132 -7.22 24.18 21.07
CA PHE A 132 -7.89 23.00 21.61
C PHE A 132 -6.97 22.03 22.33
N ASP A 133 -5.82 21.69 21.77
CA ASP A 133 -4.92 20.69 22.35
C ASP A 133 -4.27 21.18 23.64
N CYS A 134 -3.82 22.45 23.65
CA CYS A 134 -3.32 23.11 24.85
C CYS A 134 -4.42 23.26 25.92
N TYR A 135 -5.64 23.54 25.49
CA TYR A 135 -6.80 23.66 26.35
C TYR A 135 -7.17 22.32 26.99
N LEU A 136 -7.24 21.25 26.19
CA LEU A 136 -7.53 19.89 26.65
C LEU A 136 -6.47 19.41 27.64
N SER A 137 -5.20 19.69 27.37
CA SER A 137 -4.09 19.37 28.27
C SER A 137 -4.21 20.08 29.62
N ARG A 138 -4.59 21.36 29.63
CA ARG A 138 -4.86 22.11 30.88
C ARG A 138 -6.08 21.56 31.62
N LEU A 139 -7.16 21.28 30.91
CA LEU A 139 -8.36 20.69 31.49
C LEU A 139 -8.07 19.32 32.14
N GLN A 140 -7.25 18.50 31.48
CA GLN A 140 -6.80 17.22 32.00
C GLN A 140 -5.96 17.38 33.27
N ALA A 141 -5.03 18.35 33.30
CA ALA A 141 -4.23 18.63 34.51
C ALA A 141 -5.12 18.99 35.70
N LEU A 142 -6.13 19.85 35.49
CA LEU A 142 -7.10 20.23 36.51
C LEU A 142 -7.89 19.02 37.04
N CYS A 143 -8.25 18.06 36.17
CA CYS A 143 -8.91 16.81 36.57
C CYS A 143 -8.03 15.98 37.52
N VAL A 144 -6.75 15.81 37.17
CA VAL A 144 -5.82 14.96 37.92
C VAL A 144 -5.50 15.55 39.30
N ASP A 145 -5.24 16.85 39.38
CA ASP A 145 -4.94 17.52 40.66
C ASP A 145 -6.12 17.41 41.65
N SER A 146 -7.36 17.54 41.16
CA SER A 146 -8.55 17.44 42.01
C SER A 146 -8.81 16.04 42.60
N THR A 147 -8.27 14.98 41.99
CA THR A 147 -8.41 13.60 42.48
C THR A 147 -7.28 13.16 43.41
N THR A 148 -6.15 13.88 43.41
CA THR A 148 -4.94 13.51 44.19
C THR A 148 -4.90 14.18 45.57
N HIS A 149 -5.77 15.16 45.85
CA HIS A 149 -5.85 15.88 47.13
C HIS A 149 -6.78 15.24 48.19
N ARG A 150 -6.74 13.91 48.35
CA ARG A 150 -7.20 13.29 49.61
C ARG A 150 -6.17 12.29 50.16
N PRO A 151 -5.21 12.75 50.98
CA PRO A 151 -4.44 11.83 51.79
C PRO A 151 -5.37 11.17 52.83
N PRO A 152 -5.30 9.84 53.03
CA PRO A 152 -6.02 9.18 54.11
C PRO A 152 -5.34 9.53 55.45
N GLY A 153 -5.74 10.64 56.08
CA GLY A 153 -5.27 10.97 57.43
C GLY A 153 -5.08 12.45 57.79
N ALA A 154 -5.46 13.42 56.95
CA ALA A 154 -5.34 14.83 57.32
C ALA A 154 -6.43 15.23 58.33
N GLY A 155 -6.02 15.59 59.55
CA GLY A 155 -6.86 16.09 60.63
C GLY A 155 -7.50 17.46 60.35
N PRO A 156 -8.32 17.97 61.28
CA PRO A 156 -9.33 19.00 61.02
C PRO A 156 -8.80 20.44 60.80
N ASN A 157 -7.49 20.68 60.86
CA ASN A 157 -6.89 22.01 60.71
C ASN A 157 -5.78 21.99 59.65
N GLY A 158 -6.17 22.25 58.41
CA GLY A 158 -5.27 22.33 57.25
C GLY A 158 -6.04 22.95 56.09
N SER A 159 -6.42 24.20 56.26
CA SER A 159 -7.23 24.98 55.31
C SER A 159 -6.45 25.21 54.02
N SER A 160 -6.74 24.39 53.03
CA SER A 160 -6.94 24.87 51.67
C SER A 160 -8.20 24.18 51.18
N PRO A 161 -9.32 24.91 51.02
CA PRO A 161 -10.52 24.30 50.47
C PRO A 161 -10.15 23.74 49.08
N PRO A 162 -10.67 22.56 48.69
CA PRO A 162 -10.58 22.17 47.28
C PRO A 162 -11.22 23.32 46.51
N ASN A 163 -10.47 23.93 45.58
CA ASN A 163 -10.89 25.15 44.89
C ASN A 163 -12.35 24.97 44.41
N ASP A 164 -13.32 25.57 45.10
CA ASP A 164 -14.76 25.30 44.89
C ASP A 164 -15.16 25.62 43.44
N SER A 165 -14.42 26.53 42.81
CA SER A 165 -14.48 26.87 41.39
C SER A 165 -14.18 25.67 40.48
N ASN A 166 -13.11 24.90 40.76
CA ASN A 166 -12.80 23.68 40.01
C ASN A 166 -13.90 22.62 40.20
N ARG A 167 -14.45 22.49 41.42
CA ARG A 167 -15.53 21.53 41.70
C ARG A 167 -16.82 21.89 40.97
N ALA A 168 -17.16 23.18 40.91
CA ALA A 168 -18.29 23.70 40.15
C ALA A 168 -18.10 23.45 38.64
N LEU A 169 -16.91 23.75 38.11
CA LEU A 169 -16.52 23.46 36.73
C LEU A 169 -16.65 21.98 36.38
N PHE A 170 -16.11 21.06 37.19
CA PHE A 170 -16.26 19.63 36.96
C PHE A 170 -17.71 19.17 36.96
N THR A 171 -18.53 19.76 37.83
CA THR A 171 -19.96 19.44 37.89
C THR A 171 -20.69 19.95 36.65
N SER A 172 -20.38 21.16 36.18
CA SER A 172 -20.92 21.71 34.94
C SER A 172 -20.49 20.94 33.70
N VAL A 173 -19.21 20.54 33.60
CA VAL A 173 -18.71 19.69 32.50
C VAL A 173 -19.38 18.32 32.53
N ARG A 174 -19.49 17.69 33.71
CA ARG A 174 -20.16 16.38 33.84
C ARG A 174 -21.64 16.47 33.45
N GLN A 175 -22.34 17.54 33.83
CA GLN A 175 -23.72 17.78 33.45
C GLN A 175 -23.85 18.01 31.94
N ALA A 176 -22.99 18.85 31.36
CA ALA A 176 -22.97 19.10 29.92
C ALA A 176 -22.70 17.81 29.12
N LEU A 177 -21.83 16.92 29.63
CA LEU A 177 -21.58 15.59 29.04
C LEU A 177 -22.78 14.65 29.18
N HIS A 178 -23.50 14.67 30.30
CA HIS A 178 -24.71 13.86 30.51
C HIS A 178 -25.87 14.33 29.61
N ASP A 179 -26.01 15.65 29.44
CA ASP A 179 -27.03 16.25 28.57
C ASP A 179 -26.66 16.11 27.08
N PHE A 180 -25.39 15.81 26.78
CA PHE A 180 -24.94 15.52 25.41
C PHE A 180 -25.34 14.11 24.97
N THR A 181 -26.57 13.99 24.49
CA THR A 181 -27.02 12.84 23.72
C THR A 181 -27.11 13.25 22.25
N LEU A 182 -25.99 13.21 21.52
CA LEU A 182 -26.07 13.12 20.07
C LEU A 182 -26.14 11.65 19.65
N PRO A 183 -26.93 11.31 18.62
CA PRO A 183 -26.80 10.01 17.98
C PRO A 183 -25.36 9.96 17.47
N LEU A 184 -24.59 8.96 17.91
CA LEU A 184 -23.46 8.54 17.08
C LEU A 184 -24.07 8.21 15.72
N GLN A 185 -23.99 9.15 14.78
CA GLN A 185 -24.08 8.80 13.38
C GLN A 185 -22.82 7.98 13.13
N GLN A 186 -22.93 6.70 13.47
CA GLN A 186 -21.95 5.67 13.16
C GLN A 186 -21.62 5.89 11.69
N PRO A 187 -20.38 6.27 11.34
CA PRO A 187 -19.94 6.09 9.98
C PRO A 187 -20.07 4.58 9.77
N SER A 188 -20.93 4.18 8.86
CA SER A 188 -21.24 2.79 8.56
C SER A 188 -19.95 1.99 8.41
N GLY A 189 -19.65 1.05 9.32
CA GLY A 189 -18.70 -0.03 9.05
C GLY A 189 -17.49 -0.23 9.98
N TRP A 190 -17.36 0.46 11.12
CA TRP A 190 -16.16 0.28 11.98
C TRP A 190 -16.12 -1.06 12.73
N ILE A 191 -17.24 -1.79 12.81
CA ILE A 191 -17.33 -3.03 13.61
C ILE A 191 -17.96 -4.16 12.78
N ARG A 192 -17.22 -4.68 11.79
CA ARG A 192 -17.32 -6.09 11.39
C ARG A 192 -15.94 -6.56 10.93
N SER A 193 -15.23 -7.23 11.83
CA SER A 193 -14.28 -8.30 11.50
C SER A 193 -14.94 -9.62 11.81
#